data_AF-A0A1V6LXK2-F1
#
_entry.id   AF-A0A1V6LXK2-F1
#
_cell.length_a   1.000
_cell.length_b   1.000
_cell.length_c   1.000
_cell.angle_alpha   90.00
_cell.angle_beta   90.00
_cell.angle_gamma   90.00
#
_symmetry.space_group_name_H-M   'P 1'
#
loop_
_entity.id
_entity.type
_entity.pdbx_description
1 polymer ?
#
loop_
_entity_poly.entity_id
_entity_poly.type
_entity_poly.pdbx_seq_one_letter_code
_entity_poly.pdbx_strand_id
1 'polypeptide(L)'
;MQQNKNTNYDPEKHHRRSIRLKGYDYTRPGAYFVTMCTEKGKCLFGEISDEIMQLNKFGTMIHACWNNIPKHFAHIRLDACVVMPNHIHGIIIITDANIDRRGEAFSSPMKSCPGLVTENASPLHPITQSPHGTSSGSLGAIMQNFKSVSTRKINQLNKSPGTTLWQRNYYEHIVRNEYALNAIRRYITYNPLMWPYDMDNPDRCNVSEEELKYETKKRCNFTNEELDFISSAKLRTGIRYDIKYRTGQDYVDNEP
;
A
#
# COMPACT_ATOMS: atom_id res chain seq x y z
N MET A 1 -18.18 36.46 24.81
CA MET A 1 -18.98 35.28 24.46
C MET A 1 -18.44 34.71 23.15
N GLN A 2 -17.60 33.68 23.20
CA GLN A 2 -17.10 32.99 22.00
C GLN A 2 -17.74 31.60 21.95
N GLN A 3 -18.40 31.32 20.83
CA GLN A 3 -19.10 30.08 20.55
C GLN A 3 -18.11 28.93 20.32
N ASN A 4 -18.24 27.87 21.12
CA ASN A 4 -17.60 26.59 20.87
C ASN A 4 -18.21 25.94 19.61
N LYS A 5 -17.37 25.69 18.60
CA LYS A 5 -17.74 24.85 17.46
C LYS A 5 -17.83 23.40 17.93
N ASN A 6 -19.06 22.92 18.03
CA ASN A 6 -19.40 21.52 18.33
C ASN A 6 -18.94 20.65 17.16
N THR A 7 -17.84 19.90 17.33
CA THR A 7 -17.44 18.85 16.39
C THR A 7 -18.32 17.64 16.63
N ASN A 8 -19.28 17.42 15.72
CA ASN A 8 -20.18 16.27 15.73
C ASN A 8 -19.40 14.99 15.38
N TYR A 9 -18.66 14.46 16.35
CA TYR A 9 -17.92 13.19 16.24
C TYR A 9 -18.64 12.13 17.06
N ASP A 10 -19.34 11.23 16.38
CA ASP A 10 -20.03 10.08 16.96
C ASP A 10 -19.12 8.82 16.84
N PRO A 11 -18.47 8.37 17.94
CA PRO A 11 -17.56 7.23 17.92
C PRO A 11 -18.24 5.88 17.63
N GLU A 12 -19.57 5.78 17.78
CA GLU A 12 -20.35 4.58 17.44
C GLU A 12 -20.60 4.50 15.92
N LYS A 13 -20.76 5.64 15.24
CA LYS A 13 -20.92 5.72 13.78
C LYS A 13 -19.61 5.85 13.00
N HIS A 14 -18.55 6.32 13.65
CA HIS A 14 -17.22 6.50 13.06
C HIS A 14 -16.23 5.44 13.54
N HIS A 15 -16.67 4.18 13.59
CA HIS A 15 -15.81 3.09 14.00
C HIS A 15 -14.75 2.80 12.92
N ARG A 16 -13.50 3.14 13.22
CA ARG A 16 -12.32 2.76 12.43
C ARG A 16 -12.10 1.25 12.55
N ARG A 17 -12.75 0.44 11.71
CA ARG A 17 -12.44 -0.98 11.62
C ARG A 17 -11.08 -1.16 10.95
N SER A 18 -10.05 -1.36 11.77
CA SER A 18 -8.70 -1.70 11.32
C SER A 18 -8.69 -3.14 10.83
N ILE A 19 -8.24 -3.36 9.59
CA ILE A 19 -7.98 -4.69 9.04
C ILE A 19 -6.75 -5.36 9.65
N ARG A 20 -5.92 -4.57 10.35
CA ARG A 20 -4.67 -5.05 10.99
C ARG A 20 -4.92 -6.19 11.94
N LEU A 21 -4.00 -7.15 11.92
CA LEU A 21 -3.99 -8.26 12.85
C LEU A 21 -3.89 -7.72 14.28
N LYS A 22 -4.95 -7.95 15.07
CA LYS A 22 -5.03 -7.46 16.46
C LYS A 22 -3.86 -8.02 17.27
N GLY A 23 -3.19 -7.15 18.01
CA GLY A 23 -2.04 -7.52 18.85
C GLY A 23 -0.72 -7.75 18.11
N TYR A 24 -0.68 -7.63 16.78
CA TYR A 24 0.57 -7.71 16.03
C TYR A 24 1.32 -6.39 16.05
N ASP A 25 2.63 -6.45 16.32
CA ASP A 25 3.52 -5.30 16.29
C ASP A 25 4.10 -5.09 14.88
N TYR A 26 3.57 -4.08 14.19
CA TYR A 26 3.98 -3.68 12.84
C TYR A 26 5.27 -2.85 12.79
N THR A 27 6.04 -2.78 13.89
CA THR A 27 7.42 -2.30 13.88
C THR A 27 8.43 -3.44 13.70
N ARG A 28 7.99 -4.70 13.82
CA ARG A 28 8.87 -5.86 13.78
C ARG A 28 9.55 -6.02 12.42
N PRO A 29 10.81 -6.47 12.39
CA PRO A 29 11.48 -6.89 11.17
C PRO A 29 10.69 -7.98 10.46
N GLY A 30 10.64 -7.89 9.14
CA GLY A 30 9.88 -8.81 8.30
C GLY A 30 9.42 -8.17 7.00
N ALA A 31 8.88 -8.99 6.11
CA ALA A 31 8.30 -8.55 4.84
C ALA A 31 6.78 -8.37 4.98
N TYR A 32 6.29 -7.28 4.40
CA TYR A 32 4.89 -6.88 4.42
C TYR A 32 4.46 -6.56 3.00
N PHE A 33 3.47 -7.27 2.49
CA PHE A 33 2.77 -6.87 1.27
C PHE A 33 1.76 -5.78 1.62
N VAL A 34 1.65 -4.76 0.78
CA VAL A 34 0.68 -3.68 0.93
C VAL A 34 -0.02 -3.35 -0.39
N THR A 35 -1.29 -2.95 -0.29
CA THR A 35 -2.05 -2.35 -1.40
C THR A 35 -2.62 -1.01 -0.97
N MET A 36 -2.47 0.00 -1.82
CA MET A 36 -3.08 1.32 -1.61
C MET A 36 -3.89 1.72 -2.84
N CYS A 37 -5.20 1.87 -2.68
CA CYS A 37 -6.10 2.29 -3.74
C CYS A 37 -6.36 3.80 -3.72
N THR A 38 -6.50 4.38 -4.90
CA THR A 38 -6.96 5.76 -5.10
C THR A 38 -8.38 5.94 -4.58
N GLU A 39 -8.70 7.15 -4.13
CA GLU A 39 -10.04 7.49 -3.64
C GLU A 39 -11.11 7.11 -4.69
N LYS A 40 -12.05 6.25 -4.29
CA LYS A 40 -13.11 5.68 -5.15
C LYS A 40 -12.61 4.88 -6.37
N GLY A 41 -11.38 4.36 -6.36
CA GLY A 41 -10.86 3.49 -7.42
C GLY A 41 -10.63 4.20 -8.75
N LYS A 42 -10.38 5.52 -8.72
CA LYS A 42 -10.14 6.33 -9.93
C LYS A 42 -8.83 5.93 -10.61
N CYS A 43 -8.89 5.63 -11.92
CA CYS A 43 -7.71 5.36 -12.74
C CYS A 43 -6.91 6.66 -13.00
N LEU A 44 -6.07 7.06 -12.04
CA LEU A 44 -5.31 8.31 -12.07
C LEU A 44 -3.86 8.12 -12.52
N PHE A 45 -3.31 6.91 -12.45
CA PHE A 45 -1.87 6.65 -12.58
C PHE A 45 -1.44 6.25 -13.99
N GLY A 46 -2.39 6.05 -14.90
CA GLY A 46 -2.16 5.66 -16.28
C GLY A 46 -3.19 4.64 -16.70
N GLU A 47 -2.83 3.83 -17.68
CA GLU A 47 -3.68 2.79 -18.25
C GLU A 47 -2.88 1.53 -18.53
N ILE A 48 -3.59 0.45 -18.80
CA ILE A 48 -2.99 -0.80 -19.27
C ILE A 48 -3.32 -0.94 -20.75
N SER A 49 -2.28 -1.00 -21.57
CA SER A 49 -2.37 -1.18 -23.01
C SER A 49 -1.40 -2.30 -23.39
N ASP A 50 -1.88 -3.24 -24.22
CA ASP A 50 -1.16 -4.46 -24.58
C ASP A 50 -0.59 -5.20 -23.36
N GLU A 51 -1.43 -5.32 -22.32
CA GLU A 51 -1.11 -6.05 -21.08
C GLU A 51 0.03 -5.42 -20.25
N ILE A 52 0.45 -4.20 -20.61
CA ILE A 52 1.57 -3.48 -19.99
C ILE A 52 1.10 -2.22 -19.27
N MET A 53 1.71 -2.03 -18.09
CA MET A 53 1.80 -0.81 -17.30
C MET A 53 2.19 0.48 -18.05
N GLN A 54 1.27 1.27 -18.63
CA GLN A 54 1.60 2.59 -19.19
C GLN A 54 1.39 3.72 -18.17
N LEU A 55 2.46 4.10 -17.48
CA LEU A 55 2.41 5.17 -16.47
C LEU A 55 2.28 6.55 -17.11
N ASN A 56 1.33 7.33 -16.60
CA ASN A 56 1.28 8.76 -16.88
C ASN A 56 2.18 9.56 -15.91
N LYS A 57 2.08 10.89 -15.94
CA LYS A 57 2.85 11.78 -15.03
C LYS A 57 2.58 11.50 -13.55
N PHE A 58 1.34 11.20 -13.16
CA PHE A 58 0.99 10.86 -11.79
C PHE A 58 1.51 9.48 -11.41
N GLY A 59 1.34 8.46 -12.25
CA GLY A 59 1.88 7.12 -12.00
C GLY A 59 3.39 7.11 -11.84
N THR A 60 4.10 7.84 -12.71
CA THR A 60 5.56 8.03 -12.61
C THR A 60 5.94 8.67 -11.27
N MET A 61 5.16 9.66 -10.82
CA MET A 61 5.40 10.32 -9.54
C MET A 61 5.10 9.43 -8.33
N ILE A 62 4.08 8.58 -8.41
CA ILE A 62 3.80 7.56 -7.39
C ILE A 62 4.96 6.58 -7.28
N HIS A 63 5.41 6.04 -8.41
CA HIS A 63 6.56 5.13 -8.44
C HIS A 63 7.83 5.78 -7.88
N ALA A 64 8.09 7.04 -8.23
CA ALA A 64 9.20 7.80 -7.66
C ALA A 64 9.04 8.04 -6.14
N CYS A 65 7.84 8.29 -5.64
CA CYS A 65 7.60 8.41 -4.19
C CYS A 65 7.86 7.09 -3.48
N TRP A 66 7.46 5.96 -4.08
CA TRP A 66 7.66 4.62 -3.53
C TRP A 66 9.16 4.35 -3.38
N ASN A 67 9.92 4.55 -4.45
CA ASN A 67 11.38 4.35 -4.47
C ASN A 67 12.16 5.31 -3.55
N ASN A 68 11.54 6.39 -3.08
CA ASN A 68 12.14 7.30 -2.11
C ASN A 68 11.85 6.92 -0.64
N ILE A 69 11.01 5.91 -0.37
CA ILE A 69 10.72 5.47 1.01
C ILE A 69 12.00 5.21 1.83
N PRO A 70 13.03 4.47 1.32
CA PRO A 70 14.26 4.22 2.08
C PRO A 70 15.05 5.48 2.44
N LYS A 71 14.88 6.59 1.69
CA LYS A 71 15.53 7.87 2.01
C LYS A 71 14.92 8.54 3.24
N HIS A 72 13.68 8.20 3.57
CA HIS A 72 12.96 8.72 4.73
C HIS A 72 13.03 7.74 5.92
N PHE A 73 13.23 6.46 5.65
CA PHE A 73 13.24 5.39 6.65
C PHE A 73 14.41 4.43 6.37
N ALA A 74 15.54 4.65 7.04
CA ALA A 74 16.79 3.92 6.76
C ALA A 74 16.69 2.40 7.04
N HIS A 75 15.79 1.98 7.93
CA HIS A 75 15.53 0.57 8.26
C HIS A 75 14.55 -0.11 7.29
N ILE A 76 14.28 0.51 6.14
CA ILE A 76 13.34 0.00 5.14
C ILE A 76 14.07 -0.36 3.86
N ARG A 77 13.85 -1.59 3.42
CA ARG A 77 14.17 -2.06 2.08
C ARG A 77 12.88 -2.26 1.29
N LEU A 78 12.96 -1.98 0.00
CA LEU A 78 11.88 -2.25 -0.95
C LEU A 78 12.19 -3.53 -1.72
N ASP A 79 11.13 -4.24 -2.08
CA ASP A 79 11.16 -5.38 -2.97
C ASP A 79 10.19 -5.10 -4.14
N ALA A 80 9.58 -6.12 -4.74
CA ALA A 80 8.68 -5.96 -5.87
C ALA A 80 7.56 -4.94 -5.59
N CYS A 81 7.29 -4.09 -6.58
CA CYS A 81 6.16 -3.18 -6.58
C CYS A 81 5.60 -3.03 -7.99
N VAL A 82 4.31 -2.72 -8.10
CA VAL A 82 3.68 -2.36 -9.35
C VAL A 82 2.66 -1.26 -9.10
N VAL A 83 2.74 -0.19 -9.90
CA VAL A 83 1.70 0.84 -9.96
C VAL A 83 0.69 0.38 -11.00
N MET A 84 -0.56 0.26 -10.59
CA MET A 84 -1.71 -0.08 -11.42
C MET A 84 -2.50 1.20 -11.71
N PRO A 85 -3.49 1.21 -12.64
CA PRO A 85 -4.18 2.44 -13.03
C PRO A 85 -4.77 3.22 -11.85
N ASN A 86 -5.30 2.51 -10.85
CA ASN A 86 -5.99 3.10 -9.70
C ASN A 86 -5.45 2.66 -8.33
N HIS A 87 -4.37 1.91 -8.26
CA HIS A 87 -3.79 1.45 -7.01
C HIS A 87 -2.30 1.15 -7.15
N ILE A 88 -1.63 0.85 -6.05
CA ILE A 88 -0.25 0.35 -6.03
C ILE A 88 -0.18 -0.87 -5.13
N HIS A 89 0.50 -1.90 -5.61
CA HIS A 89 0.94 -3.04 -4.79
C HIS A 89 2.45 -2.94 -4.55
N GLY A 90 2.89 -3.35 -3.38
CA GLY A 90 4.31 -3.48 -3.13
C GLY A 90 4.66 -4.25 -1.88
N ILE A 91 5.91 -4.66 -1.80
CA ILE A 91 6.48 -5.33 -0.64
C ILE A 91 7.46 -4.37 0.05
N ILE A 92 7.28 -4.23 1.37
CA ILE A 92 8.13 -3.46 2.26
C ILE A 92 8.79 -4.43 3.22
N ILE A 93 10.11 -4.34 3.33
CA ILE A 93 10.90 -5.13 4.27
C ILE A 93 11.38 -4.18 5.36
N ILE A 94 10.88 -4.40 6.58
CA ILE A 94 11.41 -3.76 7.78
C ILE A 94 12.62 -4.58 8.22
N THR A 95 13.78 -3.93 8.35
CA THR A 95 15.01 -4.55 8.84
C THR A 95 15.27 -4.16 10.28
N ASP A 96 15.99 -5.01 11.01
CA ASP A 96 16.60 -4.57 12.26
C ASP A 96 17.66 -3.51 11.94
N ALA A 97 17.54 -2.34 12.57
CA ALA A 97 18.53 -1.26 12.45
C ALA A 97 19.95 -1.67 12.88
N ASN A 98 20.13 -2.88 13.44
CA ASN A 98 21.39 -3.43 13.90
C ASN A 98 22.04 -4.48 12.97
N ILE A 99 21.39 -4.94 11.89
CA ILE A 99 21.92 -6.05 11.08
C ILE A 99 22.84 -5.60 9.92
N ASP A 100 22.83 -4.33 9.52
CA ASP A 100 23.69 -3.82 8.42
C ASP A 100 25.18 -3.61 8.80
N ARG A 101 25.70 -4.31 9.82
CA ARG A 101 27.15 -4.31 10.15
C ARG A 101 27.91 -5.56 9.74
N ARG A 102 27.30 -6.54 9.06
CA ARG A 102 28.00 -7.71 8.53
C ARG A 102 27.48 -8.11 7.15
N GLY A 103 28.12 -7.59 6.11
CA GLY A 103 27.88 -8.02 4.72
C GLY A 103 28.34 -7.01 3.66
N GLU A 104 29.65 -6.92 3.48
CA GLU A 104 30.39 -6.56 2.24
C GLU A 104 30.15 -5.19 1.55
N ALA A 105 31.14 -4.32 1.75
CA ALA A 105 31.80 -3.44 0.78
C ALA A 105 30.95 -2.45 -0.04
N PHE A 106 30.72 -1.26 0.50
CA PHE A 106 31.15 -0.02 -0.17
C PHE A 106 31.55 1.03 0.88
N SER A 107 32.74 1.59 0.67
CA SER A 107 33.58 2.28 1.64
C SER A 107 33.12 3.69 2.01
N SER A 108 33.05 3.97 3.31
CA SER A 108 33.68 5.10 4.04
C SER A 108 32.76 5.65 5.14
N PRO A 109 33.30 5.93 6.34
CA PRO A 109 32.51 6.42 7.46
C PRO A 109 32.15 7.89 7.21
N MET A 110 30.89 8.16 6.84
CA MET A 110 30.43 9.53 6.80
C MET A 110 30.22 10.00 8.24
N LYS A 111 31.17 10.82 8.70
CA LYS A 111 31.09 11.63 9.91
C LYS A 111 29.69 12.24 10.01
N SER A 112 29.10 12.22 11.20
CA SER A 112 27.90 12.98 11.51
C SER A 112 28.19 14.46 11.26
N CYS A 113 27.71 14.98 10.14
CA CYS A 113 27.64 16.41 9.87
C CYS A 113 26.33 16.93 10.48
N PRO A 114 26.37 17.73 11.56
CA PRO A 114 25.19 18.43 12.04
C PRO A 114 24.95 19.63 11.13
N GLY A 115 23.96 19.53 10.24
CA GLY A 115 23.55 20.68 9.42
C GLY A 115 23.20 20.33 7.99
N LEU A 116 22.14 19.54 7.78
CA LEU A 116 21.35 19.64 6.57
C LEU A 116 19.87 19.61 6.98
N VAL A 117 19.33 20.80 7.22
CA VAL A 117 17.88 21.02 7.26
C VAL A 117 17.33 20.64 5.89
N THR A 118 16.61 19.51 5.83
CA THR A 118 15.73 19.23 4.70
C THR A 118 14.43 19.99 4.97
N GLU A 119 14.25 21.14 4.31
CA GLU A 119 13.17 22.10 4.59
C GLU A 119 11.73 21.56 4.45
N ASN A 120 11.47 20.30 4.11
CA ASN A 120 10.13 19.86 3.70
C ASN A 120 9.67 18.48 4.18
N ALA A 121 10.37 17.88 5.14
CA ALA A 121 9.87 16.76 5.92
C ALA A 121 9.54 17.26 7.32
N SER A 122 8.28 17.10 7.77
CA SER A 122 7.96 17.31 9.18
C SER A 122 8.93 16.44 10.00
N PRO A 123 9.72 17.01 10.92
CA PRO A 123 10.62 16.23 11.73
C PRO A 123 9.76 15.24 12.53
N LEU A 124 9.96 13.94 12.29
CA LEU A 124 9.44 12.93 13.20
C LEU A 124 10.14 13.18 14.54
N HIS A 125 9.38 13.65 15.53
CA HIS A 125 9.87 13.81 16.88
C HIS A 125 10.51 12.50 17.38
N PRO A 126 11.56 12.59 18.21
CA PRO A 126 12.15 11.41 18.84
C PRO A 126 11.08 10.61 19.59
N ILE A 127 11.37 9.31 19.72
CA ILE A 127 10.54 8.23 20.25
C ILE A 127 9.84 8.65 21.55
N THR A 128 8.71 9.33 21.44
CA THR A 128 7.73 9.50 22.51
C THR A 128 6.46 8.86 22.03
N GLN A 129 6.05 7.79 22.71
CA GLN A 129 4.79 7.08 22.49
C GLN A 129 3.64 8.11 22.53
N SER A 130 3.15 8.53 21.37
CA SER A 130 1.96 9.36 21.35
C SER A 130 0.76 8.43 21.58
N PRO A 131 -0.16 8.75 22.51
CA PRO A 131 -1.28 7.87 22.84
C PRO A 131 -2.31 7.70 21.70
N HIS A 132 -2.19 8.47 20.61
CA HIS A 132 -3.17 8.53 19.52
C HIS A 132 -2.55 8.48 18.10
N GLY A 133 -1.25 8.19 17.98
CA GLY A 133 -0.51 8.18 16.71
C GLY A 133 0.13 6.83 16.40
N THR A 134 0.41 6.56 15.13
CA THR A 134 1.13 5.35 14.69
C THR A 134 2.54 5.34 15.30
N SER A 135 2.99 4.16 15.77
CA SER A 135 4.35 4.01 16.31
C SER A 135 5.38 4.45 15.26
N SER A 136 6.35 5.28 15.68
CA SER A 136 7.43 5.72 14.81
C SER A 136 8.16 4.49 14.22
N GLY A 137 8.44 4.52 12.93
CA GLY A 137 9.07 3.41 12.21
C GLY A 137 8.17 2.20 11.90
N SER A 138 6.91 2.18 12.34
CA SER A 138 5.95 1.12 11.98
C SER A 138 5.54 1.19 10.51
N LEU A 139 5.06 0.05 9.96
CA LEU A 139 4.43 0.01 8.63
C LEU A 139 3.36 1.11 8.47
N GLY A 140 2.57 1.36 9.52
CA GLY A 140 1.54 2.40 9.52
C GLY A 140 2.09 3.81 9.37
N ALA A 141 3.19 4.14 10.05
CA ALA A 141 3.84 5.44 9.93
C ALA A 141 4.46 5.63 8.52
N ILE A 142 5.05 4.58 7.96
CA ILE A 142 5.65 4.60 6.62
C ILE A 142 4.57 4.83 5.56
N MET A 143 3.44 4.10 5.63
CA MET A 143 2.33 4.26 4.69
C MET A 143 1.63 5.61 4.82
N GLN A 144 1.54 6.15 6.04
CA GLN A 144 1.02 7.50 6.26
C GLN A 144 1.93 8.56 5.61
N ASN A 145 3.25 8.44 5.78
CA ASN A 145 4.22 9.34 5.13
C ASN A 145 4.13 9.25 3.60
N PHE A 146 4.15 8.03 3.04
CA PHE A 146 4.03 7.81 1.60
C PHE A 146 2.76 8.46 1.03
N LYS A 147 1.60 8.22 1.65
CA LYS A 147 0.33 8.83 1.22
C LYS A 147 0.36 10.35 1.28
N SER A 148 0.93 10.92 2.35
CA SER A 148 1.04 12.37 2.51
C SER A 148 1.93 13.00 1.44
N VAL A 149 3.15 12.48 1.26
CA VAL A 149 4.14 13.01 0.31
C VAL A 149 3.63 12.91 -1.13
N SER A 150 3.10 11.74 -1.52
CA SER A 150 2.56 11.53 -2.87
C SER A 150 1.36 12.42 -3.16
N THR A 151 0.40 12.54 -2.23
CA THR A 151 -0.76 13.43 -2.37
C THR A 151 -0.33 14.88 -2.55
N ARG A 152 0.62 15.36 -1.72
CA ARG A 152 1.13 16.72 -1.81
C ARG A 152 1.75 17.00 -3.17
N LYS A 153 2.62 16.11 -3.66
CA LYS A 153 3.28 16.27 -4.96
C LYS A 153 2.28 16.24 -6.13
N ILE A 154 1.30 15.32 -6.11
CA ILE A 154 0.25 15.26 -7.15
C ILE A 154 -0.60 16.54 -7.13
N ASN A 155 -1.05 16.98 -5.96
CA ASN A 155 -1.89 18.17 -5.85
C ASN A 155 -1.15 19.45 -6.27
N GLN A 156 0.15 19.55 -6.00
CA GLN A 156 1.00 20.65 -6.48
C GLN A 156 1.10 20.63 -8.01
N LEU A 157 1.38 19.47 -8.61
CA LEU A 157 1.49 19.31 -10.06
C LEU A 157 0.17 19.60 -10.78
N ASN A 158 -0.95 19.18 -10.19
CA ASN A 158 -2.29 19.31 -10.77
C ASN A 158 -3.00 20.63 -10.40
N LYS A 159 -2.33 21.52 -9.63
CA LYS A 159 -2.92 22.77 -9.11
C LYS A 159 -4.26 22.54 -8.38
N SER A 160 -4.40 21.41 -7.69
CA SER A 160 -5.61 21.00 -6.98
C SER A 160 -5.32 20.76 -5.49
N PRO A 161 -4.94 21.81 -4.73
CA PRO A 161 -4.61 21.66 -3.32
C PRO A 161 -5.81 21.14 -2.52
N GLY A 162 -5.55 20.22 -1.59
CA GLY A 162 -6.58 19.65 -0.72
C GLY A 162 -7.37 18.47 -1.31
N THR A 163 -7.17 18.11 -2.58
CA THR A 163 -7.82 16.92 -3.17
C THR A 163 -7.29 15.64 -2.52
N THR A 164 -8.21 14.76 -2.10
CA THR A 164 -7.88 13.43 -1.61
C THR A 164 -7.45 12.54 -2.77
N LEU A 165 -6.24 11.99 -2.68
CA LEU A 165 -5.70 11.05 -3.67
C LEU A 165 -6.03 9.59 -3.33
N TRP A 166 -5.84 9.19 -2.08
CA TRP A 166 -5.93 7.81 -1.63
C TRP A 166 -7.20 7.55 -0.83
N GLN A 167 -7.73 6.33 -0.92
CA GLN A 167 -8.71 5.84 0.04
C GLN A 167 -8.17 5.90 1.46
N ARG A 168 -9.10 5.94 2.43
CA ARG A 168 -8.78 5.76 3.84
C ARG A 168 -8.29 4.32 4.07
N ASN A 169 -7.27 4.16 4.92
CA ASN A 169 -6.56 2.89 5.17
C ASN A 169 -5.86 2.29 3.92
N TYR A 170 -5.14 1.20 4.11
CA TYR A 170 -4.44 0.44 3.07
C TYR A 170 -4.56 -1.04 3.43
N TYR A 171 -4.47 -1.93 2.44
CA TYR A 171 -4.40 -3.37 2.69
C TYR A 171 -3.00 -3.75 3.11
N GLU A 172 -2.85 -4.67 4.06
CA GLU A 172 -1.56 -5.28 4.33
C GLU A 172 -1.66 -6.78 4.62
N HIS A 173 -0.59 -7.51 4.29
CA HIS A 173 -0.42 -8.92 4.58
C HIS A 173 1.01 -9.19 5.09
N ILE A 174 1.12 -9.89 6.22
CA ILE A 174 2.40 -10.28 6.81
C ILE A 174 2.94 -11.48 6.04
N VAL A 175 4.10 -11.33 5.40
CA VAL A 175 4.74 -12.38 4.61
C VAL A 175 5.58 -13.25 5.53
N ARG A 176 5.18 -14.52 5.69
CA ARG A 176 5.72 -15.38 6.77
C ARG A 176 6.87 -16.28 6.35
N ASN A 177 7.07 -16.52 5.06
CA ASN A 177 8.11 -17.40 4.54
C ASN A 177 8.48 -17.05 3.09
N GLU A 178 9.54 -17.66 2.59
CA GLU A 178 10.07 -17.42 1.25
C GLU A 178 9.11 -17.86 0.14
N TYR A 179 8.38 -18.96 0.32
CA TYR A 179 7.38 -19.40 -0.64
C TYR A 179 6.30 -18.33 -0.84
N ALA A 180 5.73 -17.81 0.25
CA ALA A 180 4.75 -16.72 0.21
C ALA A 180 5.36 -15.46 -0.41
N LEU A 181 6.61 -15.13 -0.09
CA LEU A 181 7.30 -13.97 -0.68
C LEU A 181 7.41 -14.09 -2.20
N ASN A 182 7.82 -15.27 -2.69
CA ASN A 182 7.96 -15.52 -4.13
C ASN A 182 6.61 -15.54 -4.85
N ALA A 183 5.57 -16.12 -4.24
CA ALA A 183 4.22 -16.08 -4.78
C ALA A 183 3.68 -14.63 -4.90
N ILE A 184 3.93 -13.79 -3.89
CA ILE A 184 3.54 -12.37 -3.91
C ILE A 184 4.33 -11.59 -4.96
N ARG A 185 5.65 -11.80 -5.08
CA ARG A 185 6.47 -11.18 -6.14
C ARG A 185 5.90 -11.50 -7.52
N ARG A 186 5.57 -12.78 -7.77
CA ARG A 186 4.92 -13.21 -9.02
C ARG A 186 3.56 -12.53 -9.21
N TYR A 187 2.73 -12.47 -8.16
CA TYR A 187 1.44 -11.78 -8.20
C TYR A 187 1.59 -10.29 -8.59
N ILE A 188 2.60 -9.61 -8.05
CA ILE A 188 2.93 -8.22 -8.39
C ILE A 188 3.38 -8.11 -9.85
N THR A 189 4.28 -8.98 -10.31
CA THR A 189 4.78 -8.97 -11.69
C THR A 189 3.67 -9.17 -12.71
N TYR A 190 2.76 -10.10 -12.47
CA TYR A 190 1.69 -10.45 -13.41
C TYR A 190 0.39 -9.64 -13.22
N ASN A 191 0.38 -8.67 -12.30
CA ASN A 191 -0.80 -7.87 -12.04
C ASN A 191 -1.30 -7.10 -13.29
N PRO A 192 -0.43 -6.42 -14.06
CA PRO A 192 -0.86 -5.74 -15.29
C PRO A 192 -1.53 -6.67 -16.29
N LEU A 193 -0.96 -7.87 -16.46
CA LEU A 193 -1.50 -8.92 -17.34
C LEU A 193 -2.89 -9.40 -16.93
N MET A 194 -3.16 -9.40 -15.62
CA MET A 194 -4.42 -9.86 -15.04
C MET A 194 -5.43 -8.74 -14.78
N TRP A 195 -5.13 -7.50 -15.15
CA TRP A 195 -6.00 -6.33 -14.96
C TRP A 195 -7.43 -6.48 -15.53
N PRO A 196 -7.65 -7.12 -16.70
CA PRO A 196 -9.01 -7.36 -17.18
C PRO A 196 -9.89 -8.11 -16.19
N TYR A 197 -9.30 -8.88 -15.27
CA TYR A 197 -10.03 -9.67 -14.27
C TYR A 197 -9.89 -9.12 -12.85
N ASP A 198 -9.19 -7.99 -12.69
CA ASP A 198 -8.95 -7.42 -11.37
C ASP A 198 -10.23 -6.86 -10.76
N MET A 199 -10.44 -7.07 -9.46
CA MET A 199 -11.67 -6.62 -8.80
C MET A 199 -11.77 -5.10 -8.67
N ASP A 200 -10.63 -4.41 -8.69
CA ASP A 200 -10.53 -2.97 -8.64
C ASP A 200 -10.56 -2.35 -10.04
N ASN A 201 -10.56 -3.14 -11.13
CA ASN A 201 -10.79 -2.63 -12.48
C ASN A 201 -12.29 -2.29 -12.69
N PRO A 202 -12.63 -1.01 -13.01
CA PRO A 202 -14.02 -0.62 -13.27
C PRO A 202 -14.63 -1.32 -14.49
N ASP A 203 -13.80 -1.70 -15.46
CA ASP A 203 -14.21 -2.32 -16.72
C ASP A 203 -13.87 -3.81 -16.76
N ARG A 204 -13.80 -4.47 -15.59
CA ARG A 204 -13.40 -5.88 -15.52
C ARG A 204 -14.34 -6.80 -16.29
N CYS A 205 -13.76 -7.86 -16.85
CA CYS A 205 -14.49 -9.03 -17.30
C CYS A 205 -15.10 -9.75 -16.09
N ASN A 206 -16.41 -9.99 -16.13
CA ASN A 206 -17.07 -10.84 -15.15
C ASN A 206 -16.90 -12.29 -15.59
N VAL A 207 -16.08 -13.03 -14.86
CA VAL A 207 -15.80 -14.46 -15.07
C VAL A 207 -16.02 -15.21 -13.76
N SER A 208 -16.22 -16.53 -13.83
CA SER A 208 -16.30 -17.37 -12.63
C SER A 208 -14.94 -17.47 -11.92
N GLU A 209 -14.92 -17.93 -10.67
CA GLU A 209 -13.65 -18.14 -9.95
C GLU A 209 -12.79 -19.22 -10.64
N GLU A 210 -13.42 -20.26 -11.19
CA GLU A 210 -12.77 -21.33 -11.94
C GLU A 210 -12.12 -20.80 -13.21
N GLU A 211 -12.83 -19.96 -13.96
CA GLU A 211 -12.31 -19.34 -15.18
C GLU A 211 -11.17 -18.36 -14.86
N LEU A 212 -11.27 -17.58 -13.79
CA LEU A 212 -10.18 -16.72 -13.31
C LEU A 212 -8.94 -17.54 -12.94
N LYS A 213 -9.11 -18.66 -12.22
CA LYS A 213 -8.00 -19.56 -11.88
C LYS A 213 -7.37 -20.15 -13.14
N TYR A 214 -8.19 -20.59 -14.08
CA TYR A 214 -7.75 -21.14 -15.36
C TYR A 214 -6.94 -20.11 -16.17
N GLU A 215 -7.45 -18.91 -16.37
CA GLU A 215 -6.76 -17.86 -17.12
C GLU A 215 -5.49 -17.40 -16.39
N THR A 216 -5.51 -17.26 -15.06
CA THR A 216 -4.30 -16.94 -14.30
C THR A 216 -3.22 -18.00 -14.48
N LYS A 217 -3.60 -19.29 -14.39
CA LYS A 217 -2.67 -20.42 -14.58
C LYS A 217 -2.09 -20.43 -15.98
N LYS A 218 -2.95 -20.32 -16.99
CA LYS A 218 -2.58 -20.35 -18.41
C LYS A 218 -1.65 -19.19 -18.80
N ARG A 219 -1.95 -17.97 -18.34
CA ARG A 219 -1.25 -16.75 -18.75
C ARG A 219 0.01 -16.48 -17.95
N CYS A 220 0.02 -16.84 -16.67
CA CYS A 220 1.08 -16.45 -15.74
C CYS A 220 1.86 -17.66 -15.18
N ASN A 221 1.50 -18.88 -15.58
CA ASN A 221 2.15 -20.13 -15.17
C ASN A 221 2.22 -20.30 -13.64
N PHE A 222 1.14 -19.96 -12.92
CA PHE A 222 1.02 -20.23 -11.48
C PHE A 222 0.68 -21.70 -11.23
N THR A 223 1.22 -22.24 -10.14
CA THR A 223 0.78 -23.51 -9.56
C THR A 223 -0.59 -23.35 -8.88
N ASN A 224 -1.28 -24.47 -8.61
CA ASN A 224 -2.56 -24.41 -7.90
C ASN A 224 -2.35 -23.90 -6.47
N GLU A 225 -1.26 -24.33 -5.83
CA GLU A 225 -0.88 -23.93 -4.47
C GLU A 225 -0.63 -22.42 -4.37
N GLU A 226 -0.01 -21.80 -5.40
CA GLU A 226 0.16 -20.34 -5.42
C GLU A 226 -1.17 -19.62 -5.63
N LEU A 227 -2.06 -20.13 -6.48
CA LEU A 227 -3.38 -19.54 -6.70
C LEU A 227 -4.24 -19.58 -5.43
N ASP A 228 -4.24 -20.71 -4.74
CA ASP A 228 -4.95 -20.89 -3.46
C ASP A 228 -4.36 -19.98 -2.39
N PHE A 229 -3.04 -19.81 -2.37
CA PHE A 229 -2.39 -18.83 -1.51
C PHE A 229 -2.82 -17.40 -1.85
N ILE A 230 -2.77 -16.98 -3.12
CA ILE A 230 -3.15 -15.62 -3.55
C ILE A 230 -4.60 -15.29 -3.15
N SER A 231 -5.51 -16.26 -3.34
CA SER A 231 -6.92 -16.15 -2.97
C SER A 231 -7.11 -16.06 -1.45
N SER A 232 -6.57 -17.02 -0.70
CA SER A 232 -6.70 -17.08 0.77
C SER A 232 -6.01 -15.91 1.48
N ALA A 233 -4.89 -15.43 0.95
CA ALA A 233 -4.21 -14.23 1.40
C ALA A 233 -4.88 -12.95 0.91
N LYS A 234 -6.03 -13.02 0.22
CA LYS A 234 -6.87 -11.90 -0.19
C LYS A 234 -6.12 -10.81 -0.96
N LEU A 235 -5.06 -11.16 -1.68
CA LEU A 235 -4.16 -10.19 -2.30
C LEU A 235 -4.87 -9.34 -3.36
N ARG A 236 -5.90 -9.92 -4.01
CA ARG A 236 -6.74 -9.29 -5.05
C ARG A 236 -7.84 -8.37 -4.50
N THR A 237 -7.94 -8.14 -3.18
CA THR A 237 -9.09 -7.47 -2.55
C THR A 237 -8.80 -6.02 -2.12
N GLY A 238 -7.99 -5.32 -2.92
CA GLY A 238 -7.17 -4.15 -2.57
C GLY A 238 -7.78 -3.00 -1.75
N ILE A 239 -9.10 -2.79 -1.74
CA ILE A 239 -9.94 -2.37 -0.57
C ILE A 239 -11.39 -2.11 -1.05
N ARG A 240 -12.32 -3.05 -0.77
CA ARG A 240 -13.79 -2.87 -0.93
C ARG A 240 -14.53 -2.46 0.35
N TYR A 241 -13.79 -2.25 1.44
CA TYR A 241 -14.35 -1.98 2.76
C TYR A 241 -14.88 -0.56 2.97
N ASP A 242 -14.63 0.41 2.07
CA ASP A 242 -15.21 1.77 2.22
C ASP A 242 -16.44 1.97 1.30
N ILE A 243 -16.56 1.18 0.23
CA ILE A 243 -17.69 1.24 -0.71
C ILE A 243 -18.92 0.53 -0.11
N LYS A 244 -18.76 -0.69 0.43
CA LYS A 244 -19.87 -1.43 1.08
C LYS A 244 -20.56 -0.61 2.20
N TYR A 245 -19.82 0.24 2.92
CA TYR A 245 -20.37 1.05 4.01
C TYR A 245 -20.90 2.42 3.58
N ARG A 246 -20.61 2.89 2.35
CA ARG A 246 -21.16 4.15 1.81
C ARG A 246 -22.40 3.93 0.93
N THR A 247 -22.55 2.76 0.30
CA THR A 247 -23.67 2.51 -0.62
C THR A 247 -24.87 1.81 0.00
N GLY A 248 -24.82 1.40 1.27
CA GLY A 248 -25.96 0.77 1.96
C GLY A 248 -26.48 -0.51 1.30
N GLN A 249 -25.70 -1.13 0.41
CA GLN A 249 -26.02 -2.43 -0.16
C GLN A 249 -25.27 -3.49 0.64
N ASP A 250 -25.97 -4.01 1.65
CA ASP A 250 -25.62 -5.26 2.31
C ASP A 250 -25.65 -6.37 1.24
N TYR A 251 -24.47 -6.77 0.77
CA TYR A 251 -24.32 -8.11 0.23
C TYR A 251 -24.46 -9.05 1.41
N VAL A 252 -25.64 -9.66 1.51
CA VAL A 252 -25.91 -10.84 2.33
C VAL A 252 -24.92 -11.90 1.88
N ASP A 253 -23.89 -12.13 2.68
CA ASP A 253 -23.09 -13.36 2.59
C ASP A 253 -24.03 -14.49 3.00
N ASN A 254 -24.69 -15.09 2.01
CA ASN A 254 -25.41 -16.34 2.20
C ASN A 254 -24.43 -17.50 2.10
N GLU A 255 -24.52 -18.34 3.14
CA GLU A 255 -24.08 -19.73 3.28
C GLU A 255 -22.68 -20.00 3.87
N PRO A 256 -22.55 -21.09 4.66
CA PRO A 256 -23.40 -21.57 5.76
C PRO A 256 -22.70 -21.53 7.12
#